data_AF-A0A2P4UFB2-F1
#
_entry.id   AF-A0A2P4UFB2-F1
#
_cell.length_a   1.000
_cell.length_b   1.000
_cell.length_c   1.000
_cell.angle_alpha   90.00
_cell.angle_beta   90.00
_cell.angle_gamma   90.00
#
_symmetry.space_group_name_H-M   'P 1'
#
loop_
_entity.id
_entity.type
_entity.pdbx_description
1 polymer ?
#
loop_
_entity_poly.entity_id
_entity_poly.type
_entity_poly.pdbx_seq_one_letter_code
_entity_poly.pdbx_strand_id
1 'polypeptide(L)'
;MFEIWETGEPARLISEARSLDQALEKVDTMCRLRHDQAVAQIEDGGAGGYSFEIRGGGRVLARLTYVPDTTRAYRSVITEGLRSPR
;
A
#
# COMPACT_ATOMS: atom_id res chain seq x y z
N MET A 1 -9.48 9.89 11.96
CA MET A 1 -8.31 10.14 11.09
C MET A 1 -7.60 8.82 10.87
N PHE A 2 -7.17 8.57 9.64
CA PHE A 2 -6.54 7.33 9.21
C PHE A 2 -5.12 7.63 8.76
N GLU A 3 -4.16 6.88 9.26
CA GLU A 3 -2.74 7.03 8.95
C GLU A 3 -2.31 5.85 8.08
N ILE A 4 -1.63 6.14 6.99
CA ILE A 4 -1.12 5.16 6.03
C ILE A 4 0.37 5.02 6.29
N TRP A 5 0.76 3.87 6.80
CA TRP A 5 2.12 3.50 7.11
C TRP A 5 2.60 2.51 6.05
N GLU A 6 3.79 2.73 5.50
CA GLU A 6 4.51 1.71 4.73
C GLU A 6 5.39 0.96 5.74
N THR A 7 5.20 -0.34 5.89
CA THR A 7 6.00 -1.20 6.78
C THR A 7 7.12 -1.93 6.05
N GLY A 8 7.54 -1.43 4.88
CA GLY A 8 8.86 -1.78 4.35
C GLY A 8 9.92 -1.29 5.34
N GLU A 9 10.98 -2.05 5.59
CA GLU A 9 12.03 -1.62 6.53
C GLU A 9 12.76 -0.40 5.93
N PRO A 10 12.67 0.82 6.51
CA PRO A 10 12.05 1.20 7.78
C PRO A 10 10.58 1.67 7.68
N ALA A 11 9.77 1.31 8.67
CA ALA A 11 8.35 1.66 8.67
C ALA A 11 8.16 3.19 8.67
N ARG A 12 7.53 3.72 7.62
CA ARG A 12 7.40 5.16 7.38
C ARG A 12 5.95 5.56 7.18
N LEU A 13 5.53 6.63 7.86
CA LEU A 13 4.25 7.27 7.58
C LEU A 13 4.31 7.89 6.17
N ILE A 14 3.47 7.37 5.27
CA ILE A 14 3.37 7.84 3.88
C ILE A 14 2.41 9.01 3.78
N SER A 15 1.21 8.84 4.34
CA SER A 15 0.15 9.84 4.23
C SER A 15 -0.93 9.62 5.28
N GLU A 16 -1.81 10.58 5.40
CA GLU A 16 -2.97 10.55 6.27
C GLU A 16 -4.24 10.80 5.43
N ALA A 17 -5.34 10.28 5.92
CA ALA A 17 -6.63 10.30 5.26
C ALA A 17 -7.75 10.55 6.26
N ARG A 18 -8.80 11.21 5.74
CA ARG A 18 -9.99 11.56 6.50
C ARG A 18 -10.93 10.36 6.67
N SER A 19 -10.89 9.46 5.69
CA SER A 19 -11.71 8.25 5.58
C SER A 19 -10.85 7.08 5.12
N LEU A 20 -11.29 5.84 5.45
CA LEU A 20 -10.65 4.62 4.97
C LEU A 20 -10.58 4.56 3.44
N ASP A 21 -11.67 4.92 2.76
CA ASP A 21 -11.74 4.96 1.29
C ASP A 21 -10.65 5.84 0.66
N GLN A 22 -10.52 7.07 1.16
CA GLN A 22 -9.46 7.99 0.73
C GLN A 22 -8.04 7.45 1.04
N ALA A 23 -7.90 6.66 2.11
CA ALA A 23 -6.64 6.01 2.43
C ALA A 23 -6.30 4.90 1.42
N LEU A 24 -7.31 4.13 1.02
CA LEU A 24 -7.20 3.08 0.02
C LEU A 24 -6.84 3.65 -1.35
N GLU A 25 -7.51 4.71 -1.80
CA GLU A 25 -7.19 5.38 -3.07
C GLU A 25 -5.72 5.85 -3.13
N LYS A 26 -5.22 6.40 -2.02
CA LYS A 26 -3.82 6.82 -1.89
C LYS A 26 -2.86 5.62 -1.96
N VAL A 27 -3.16 4.54 -1.23
CA VAL A 27 -2.34 3.32 -1.26
C VAL A 27 -2.32 2.71 -2.66
N ASP A 28 -3.45 2.67 -3.36
CA ASP A 28 -3.53 2.18 -4.75
C ASP A 28 -2.67 3.00 -5.69
N THR A 29 -2.77 4.34 -5.60
CA THR A 29 -1.95 5.24 -6.40
C THR A 29 -0.45 5.01 -6.13
N MET A 30 -0.06 4.84 -4.88
CA MET A 30 1.34 4.54 -4.51
C MET A 30 1.80 3.17 -5.04
N CYS A 31 0.97 2.13 -4.92
CA CYS A 31 1.28 0.80 -5.45
C CYS A 31 1.50 0.84 -6.97
N ARG A 32 0.67 1.61 -7.69
CA ARG A 32 0.82 1.82 -9.13
C ARG A 32 2.13 2.52 -9.49
N LEU A 33 2.51 3.57 -8.75
CA LEU A 33 3.78 4.28 -8.96
C LEU A 33 4.98 3.36 -8.71
N ARG A 34 4.95 2.57 -7.63
CA ARG A 34 6.00 1.58 -7.34
C ARG A 34 6.08 0.48 -8.38
N HIS A 35 4.94 0.03 -8.91
CA HIS A 35 4.90 -0.92 -10.02
C HIS A 35 5.61 -0.36 -11.24
N ASP A 36 5.28 0.86 -11.64
CA ASP A 36 5.87 1.52 -12.80
C ASP A 36 7.40 1.68 -12.64
N GLN A 37 7.85 2.07 -11.44
CA GLN A 37 9.28 2.15 -11.10
C GLN A 37 9.97 0.77 -11.12
N ALA A 38 9.32 -0.27 -10.63
CA ALA A 38 9.84 -1.64 -10.66
C ALA A 38 9.91 -2.20 -12.09
N VAL A 39 8.88 -1.95 -12.91
CA VAL A 39 8.88 -2.30 -14.34
C VAL A 39 9.98 -1.55 -15.10
N ALA A 40 10.18 -0.28 -14.78
CA ALA A 40 11.28 0.52 -15.32
C ALA A 40 12.67 0.12 -14.76
N GLN A 41 12.75 -0.87 -13.87
CA GLN A 41 13.97 -1.32 -13.17
C GLN A 41 14.74 -0.18 -12.48
N ILE A 42 14.02 0.85 -12.02
CA ILE A 42 14.60 2.02 -11.34
C ILE A 42 14.89 1.68 -9.87
N GLU A 43 14.11 0.78 -9.26
CA GLU A 43 14.32 0.27 -7.91
C GLU A 43 14.52 -1.25 -7.94
N ASP A 44 15.57 -1.74 -7.26
CA ASP A 44 15.81 -3.18 -6.97
C ASP A 44 14.81 -3.75 -5.93
N GLY A 45 13.66 -3.08 -5.76
CA GLY A 45 12.58 -3.46 -4.84
C GLY A 45 11.83 -4.73 -5.24
N GLY A 46 12.22 -5.37 -6.35
CA GLY A 46 11.59 -6.57 -6.92
C GLY A 46 11.64 -7.82 -6.02
N ALA A 47 12.45 -7.84 -4.96
CA ALA A 47 12.58 -9.02 -4.09
C ALA A 47 11.76 -8.96 -2.79
N GLY A 48 11.47 -7.77 -2.25
CA GLY A 48 10.95 -7.62 -0.88
C GLY A 48 9.42 -7.44 -0.75
N GLY A 49 8.77 -6.90 -1.79
CA GLY A 49 7.39 -6.44 -1.69
C GLY A 49 7.22 -5.21 -0.79
N TYR A 50 6.19 -4.42 -1.06
CA TYR A 50 5.79 -3.28 -0.25
C TYR A 50 4.66 -3.70 0.69
N SER A 51 4.77 -3.36 1.96
CA SER A 51 3.68 -3.58 2.92
C SER A 51 3.13 -2.24 3.38
N PHE A 52 1.81 -2.11 3.40
CA PHE A 52 1.09 -0.92 3.84
C PHE A 52 0.14 -1.27 4.97
N GLU A 53 0.05 -0.41 5.96
CA GLU A 53 -0.86 -0.51 7.09
C GLU A 53 -1.68 0.77 7.19
N ILE A 54 -3.00 0.62 7.31
CA ILE A 54 -3.90 1.71 7.62
C ILE A 54 -4.21 1.63 9.11
N ARG A 55 -3.79 2.64 9.86
CA ARG A 55 -4.02 2.78 11.30
C ARG A 55 -5.09 3.84 11.54
N GLY A 56 -6.00 3.62 12.48
CA GLY A 56 -7.00 4.62 12.85
C GLY A 56 -7.21 4.63 14.36
N GLY A 57 -6.92 5.75 15.00
CA GLY A 57 -6.98 5.86 16.47
C GLY A 57 -5.95 4.99 17.19
N GLY A 58 -4.75 4.83 16.61
CA GLY A 58 -3.63 4.07 17.22
C GLY A 58 -3.68 2.55 17.04
N ARG A 59 -4.68 2.00 16.32
CA ARG A 59 -4.77 0.57 16.00
C ARG A 59 -4.68 0.34 14.49
N VAL A 60 -4.04 -0.76 14.08
CA VAL A 60 -4.05 -1.22 12.69
C VAL A 60 -5.47 -1.68 12.36
N LEU A 61 -6.12 -0.95 11.45
CA LEU A 61 -7.44 -1.28 10.93
C LEU A 61 -7.35 -2.22 9.74
N ALA A 62 -6.30 -2.08 8.93
CA ALA A 62 -6.10 -2.93 7.78
C ALA A 62 -4.63 -2.99 7.38
N ARG A 63 -4.21 -4.11 6.80
CA ARG A 63 -2.87 -4.32 6.26
C ARG A 63 -2.96 -4.86 4.84
N LEU A 64 -2.13 -4.32 3.97
CA LEU A 64 -1.99 -4.69 2.59
C LEU A 64 -0.54 -5.08 2.32
N THR A 65 -0.32 -6.18 1.64
CA THR A 65 0.99 -6.54 1.11
C THR A 65 0.91 -6.52 -0.40
N TYR A 66 1.71 -5.67 -1.02
CA TYR A 66 1.80 -5.48 -2.45
C TYR A 66 3.17 -5.97 -2.94
N VAL A 67 3.18 -7.00 -3.76
CA VAL A 67 4.40 -7.45 -4.44
C VAL A 67 4.31 -6.98 -5.89
N PRO A 68 5.22 -6.09 -6.34
CA PRO A 68 5.23 -5.66 -7.73
C PRO A 68 5.65 -6.83 -8.62
N ASP A 69 4.70 -7.33 -9.41
CA ASP A 69 4.97 -8.36 -10.41
C ASP A 69 5.30 -7.68 -11.74
N THR A 70 6.59 -7.52 -12.06
CA THR A 70 7.03 -6.89 -13.32
C THR A 70 6.75 -7.76 -14.55
N THR A 71 6.30 -9.00 -14.36
CA THR A 71 5.93 -9.92 -15.45
C THR A 71 4.50 -9.69 -15.93
N ARG A 72 3.71 -8.87 -15.22
CA ARG A 72 2.29 -8.59 -15.50
C ARG A 72 1.97 -7.10 -15.34
N ALA A 73 0.91 -6.65 -16.01
CA ALA A 73 0.42 -5.28 -15.83
C ALA A 73 -0.13 -5.06 -14.40
N TYR A 74 0.05 -3.85 -13.87
CA TYR A 74 -0.46 -3.45 -12.56
C TYR A 74 -1.94 -3.82 -12.39
N ARG A 75 -2.25 -4.47 -11.27
CA ARG A 75 -3.61 -4.76 -10.85
C ARG A 75 -3.82 -4.15 -9.47
N SER A 76 -4.86 -3.34 -9.33
CA SER A 76 -5.23 -2.73 -8.05
C SER A 76 -5.29 -3.78 -6.95
N VAL A 77 -4.50 -3.53 -5.90
CA VAL A 77 -4.33 -4.43 -4.76
C VAL A 77 -5.22 -4.08 -3.59
N ILE A 78 -6.07 -3.06 -3.74
CA ILE A 78 -7.23 -2.82 -2.87
C ILE A 78 -8.18 -4.02 -3.01
N THR A 79 -7.82 -5.09 -2.32
CA THR A 79 -8.62 -6.30 -2.22
C THR A 79 -9.76 -5.95 -1.28
N GLU A 80 -10.96 -6.47 -1.53
CA GLU A 80 -12.11 -6.34 -0.62
C GLU A 80 -11.80 -6.71 0.84
N GLY A 81 -10.69 -7.41 1.12
CA GLY A 81 -10.16 -7.69 2.45
C GLY A 81 -9.86 -6.46 3.34
N LEU A 82 -9.59 -5.27 2.77
CA LEU A 82 -9.50 -4.02 3.55
C LEU A 82 -10.87 -3.51 4.02
N ARG A 83 -11.96 -4.01 3.44
CA ARG A 83 -13.34 -3.74 3.85
C ARG A 83 -13.84 -4.87 4.76
N SER A 84 -13.18 -5.09 5.90
CA SER A 84 -13.78 -5.92 6.95
C SER A 84 -14.45 -5.03 7.99
N PRO A 85 -15.78 -4.83 7.93
CA PRO A 85 -16.56 -4.43 9.09
C PRO A 85 -16.82 -5.68 9.95
N ARG A 86 -16.17 -5.80 11.10
CA ARG A 86 -16.73 -6.56 12.22
C ARG A 86 -16.61 -5.76 13.51
#